data_AF-A0A1B0CZE4-F1
#
_entry.id   AF-A0A1B0CZE4-F1
#
_cell.length_a   1.000
_cell.length_b   1.000
_cell.length_c   1.000
_cell.angle_alpha   90.00
_cell.angle_beta   90.00
_cell.angle_gamma   90.00
#
_symmetry.space_group_name_H-M   'P 1'
#
loop_
_entity.id
_entity.type
_entity.pdbx_description
1 polymer ?
#
loop_
_entity_poly.entity_id
_entity_poly.type
_entity_poly.pdbx_seq_one_letter_code
_entity_poly.pdbx_strand_id
1 'polypeptide(L)'
;MQGHIKDIRNVKLVMHASTIKTCSRNLPRPEECIIDAVERIRPDLSAGNLGENFKTPPLEPMTIENIEMHRGQEFRATFTNLLVSGPSQFVVEKLKSIA
;
A
#
# COMPACT_ATOMS: atom_id res chain seq x y z
N MET A 1 -7.34 -41.45 -23.21
CA MET A 1 -6.26 -40.66 -22.58
C MET A 1 -6.88 -39.81 -21.49
N GLN A 2 -6.74 -40.25 -20.24
CA GLN A 2 -7.27 -39.60 -19.05
C GLN A 2 -6.48 -38.30 -18.78
N GLY A 3 -7.15 -37.15 -18.86
CA GLY A 3 -6.66 -35.88 -18.30
C GLY A 3 -7.57 -35.48 -17.15
N HIS A 4 -7.21 -35.87 -15.93
CA HIS A 4 -7.93 -35.51 -14.72
C HIS A 4 -7.81 -34.00 -14.45
N ILE A 5 -8.84 -33.23 -14.78
CA ILE A 5 -9.09 -31.94 -14.14
C ILE A 5 -9.63 -32.24 -12.74
N LYS A 6 -8.76 -32.23 -11.74
CA LYS A 6 -9.16 -32.28 -10.34
C LYS A 6 -9.18 -30.87 -9.77
N ASP A 7 -10.39 -30.45 -9.44
CA ASP A 7 -10.74 -29.45 -8.41
C ASP A 7 -10.69 -27.96 -8.81
N ILE A 8 -11.85 -27.44 -9.23
CA ILE A 8 -12.15 -26.00 -9.46
C ILE A 8 -12.92 -25.43 -8.25
N ARG A 9 -12.59 -25.86 -7.03
CA ARG A 9 -13.22 -25.30 -5.82
C ARG A 9 -12.67 -23.89 -5.55
N ASN A 10 -13.45 -22.88 -5.96
CA ASN A 10 -13.40 -21.48 -5.51
C ASN A 10 -12.11 -20.70 -5.80
N VAL A 11 -11.76 -20.52 -7.07
CA VAL A 11 -10.91 -19.38 -7.45
C VAL A 11 -11.78 -18.13 -7.44
N LYS A 12 -11.88 -17.46 -6.28
CA LYS A 12 -12.28 -16.05 -6.25
C LYS A 12 -11.16 -15.31 -6.97
N LEU A 13 -11.38 -14.94 -8.23
CA LEU A 13 -10.49 -14.03 -8.95
C LEU A 13 -10.55 -12.69 -8.21
N VAL A 14 -9.75 -12.54 -7.17
CA VAL A 14 -9.65 -11.26 -6.48
C VAL A 14 -8.90 -10.36 -7.45
N MET A 15 -9.65 -9.47 -8.11
CA MET A 15 -9.10 -8.40 -8.93
C MET A 15 -8.37 -7.44 -7.98
N HIS A 16 -7.13 -7.78 -7.65
CA HIS A 16 -6.21 -6.82 -7.07
C HIS A 16 -5.64 -5.98 -8.21
N ALA A 17 -5.26 -4.75 -7.90
CA ALA A 17 -4.42 -3.93 -8.76
C ALA A 17 -3.30 -4.79 -9.35
N SER A 18 -3.18 -4.82 -10.69
CA SER A 18 -2.19 -5.64 -11.40
C SER A 18 -0.74 -5.25 -11.09
N THR A 19 -0.53 -4.08 -10.49
CA THR A 19 0.77 -3.63 -9.97
C THR A 19 1.18 -4.34 -8.68
N ILE A 20 0.24 -4.88 -7.89
CA ILE A 20 0.52 -5.52 -6.60
C ILE A 20 0.92 -6.99 -6.81
N LYS A 21 2.18 -7.30 -6.55
CA LYS A 21 2.68 -8.68 -6.49
C LYS A 21 2.14 -9.38 -5.24
N THR A 22 1.51 -10.54 -5.41
CA THR A 22 1.07 -11.38 -4.30
C THR A 22 2.23 -12.21 -3.72
N CYS A 23 2.24 -12.38 -2.40
CA CYS A 23 3.23 -13.17 -1.68
C CYS A 23 2.56 -14.37 -1.01
N SER A 24 3.14 -15.56 -1.21
CA SER A 24 2.66 -16.78 -0.55
C SER A 24 3.09 -16.81 0.90
N ARG A 25 2.17 -17.20 1.79
CA ARG A 25 2.44 -17.38 3.23
C ARG A 25 3.39 -18.55 3.52
N ASN A 26 3.52 -19.49 2.59
CA ASN A 26 4.33 -20.70 2.77
C ASN A 26 5.80 -20.50 2.36
N LEU A 27 6.20 -19.28 1.98
CA LEU A 27 7.60 -18.99 1.71
C LEU A 27 8.41 -19.11 3.02
N PRO A 28 9.68 -19.53 2.98
CA PRO A 28 10.53 -19.55 4.17
C PRO A 28 10.73 -18.16 4.81
N ARG A 29 10.64 -17.09 4.00
CA ARG A 29 10.80 -15.68 4.38
C ARG A 29 9.72 -14.82 3.70
N PRO A 30 8.45 -14.89 4.13
CA PRO A 30 7.35 -14.16 3.49
C PRO A 30 7.52 -12.64 3.60
N GLU A 31 8.15 -12.15 4.65
CA GLU A 31 8.45 -10.73 4.88
C GLU A 31 9.29 -10.11 3.77
N GLU A 32 10.31 -10.81 3.28
CA GLU A 32 11.16 -10.32 2.19
C GLU A 32 10.37 -10.16 0.90
N CYS A 33 9.49 -11.12 0.59
CA CYS A 33 8.61 -11.01 -0.57
C CYS A 33 7.70 -9.77 -0.45
N ILE A 34 7.17 -9.51 0.75
CA ILE A 34 6.29 -8.37 0.98
C ILE A 34 7.07 -7.05 0.84
N ILE A 35 8.28 -6.96 1.40
CA ILE A 35 9.15 -5.79 1.27
C ILE A 35 9.44 -5.54 -0.21
N ASP A 36 9.86 -6.56 -0.96
CA ASP A 36 10.10 -6.45 -2.41
C ASP A 36 8.85 -6.00 -3.19
N ALA A 37 7.67 -6.50 -2.79
CA ALA A 37 6.41 -6.10 -3.41
C ALA A 37 6.11 -4.62 -3.12
N VAL A 38 6.33 -4.14 -1.89
CA VAL A 38 6.16 -2.74 -1.49
C VAL A 38 7.14 -1.83 -2.26
N GLU A 39 8.40 -2.22 -2.36
CA GLU A 39 9.39 -1.44 -3.13
C GLU A 39 9.02 -1.34 -4.61
N ARG A 40 8.47 -2.42 -5.19
CA ARG A 40 8.04 -2.43 -6.59
C ARG A 40 6.87 -1.49 -6.85
N ILE A 41 5.91 -1.40 -5.94
CA ILE A 41 4.71 -0.55 -6.10
C ILE A 41 4.93 0.89 -5.61
N ARG A 42 6.10 1.21 -5.03
CA ARG A 42 6.45 2.56 -4.56
C ARG A 42 6.17 3.67 -5.57
N PRO A 43 6.55 3.59 -6.87
CA PRO A 43 6.22 4.64 -7.84
C PRO A 43 4.70 4.80 -8.05
N ASP A 44 3.96 3.69 -8.04
CA ASP A 44 2.51 3.70 -8.21
C ASP A 44 1.81 4.31 -6.98
N LEU A 45 2.31 4.04 -5.78
CA LEU A 45 1.86 4.67 -4.53
C LEU A 45 2.18 6.17 -4.51
N SER A 46 3.37 6.56 -4.98
CA SER A 46 3.75 7.97 -5.12
C SER A 46 2.74 8.72 -5.99
N ALA A 47 2.37 8.14 -7.13
CA ALA A 47 1.46 8.76 -8.10
C ALA A 47 -0.04 8.56 -7.78
N GLY A 48 -0.38 7.67 -6.84
CA GLY A 48 -1.77 7.31 -6.54
C GLY A 48 -2.45 6.50 -7.65
N ASN A 49 -1.69 5.72 -8.42
CA ASN A 49 -2.19 4.99 -9.58
C ASN A 49 -1.73 3.53 -9.57
N LEU A 50 -2.58 2.62 -9.10
CA LEU A 50 -2.29 1.20 -8.99
C LEU A 50 -2.81 0.38 -10.20
N GLY A 51 -3.11 1.04 -11.33
CA GLY A 51 -3.61 0.39 -12.56
C GLY A 51 -5.11 0.06 -12.52
N GLU A 52 -5.67 -0.36 -13.66
CA GLU A 52 -7.03 -0.95 -13.80
C GLU A 52 -8.13 -0.41 -12.87
N ASN A 53 -8.31 0.91 -12.82
CA ASN A 53 -9.30 1.63 -12.00
C ASN A 53 -9.01 1.69 -10.47
N PHE A 54 -7.85 1.25 -10.03
CA PHE A 54 -7.36 1.46 -8.67
C PHE A 54 -6.61 2.79 -8.59
N LYS A 55 -7.33 3.83 -8.18
CA LYS A 55 -6.77 5.14 -7.87
C LYS A 55 -6.78 5.35 -6.36
N THR A 56 -5.73 5.97 -5.85
CA THR A 56 -5.64 6.42 -4.47
C THR A 56 -5.20 7.88 -4.48
N PRO A 57 -5.36 8.63 -3.38
CA PRO A 57 -4.61 9.86 -3.21
C PRO A 57 -3.12 9.59 -3.44
N PRO A 58 -2.39 10.47 -4.15
CA PRO A 58 -0.95 10.34 -4.32
C PRO A 58 -0.29 10.46 -2.95
N LEU A 59 0.72 9.62 -2.71
CA LEU A 59 1.56 9.74 -1.52
C LEU A 59 2.47 10.98 -1.62
N GLU A 60 2.77 11.45 -2.85
CA GLU A 60 3.59 12.63 -3.05
C GLU A 60 3.27 13.41 -4.35
N PRO A 61 3.07 14.75 -4.28
CA PRO A 61 2.92 15.53 -3.06
C PRO A 61 1.57 15.21 -2.39
N MET A 62 1.57 15.07 -1.06
CA MET A 62 0.36 14.83 -0.28
C MET A 62 -0.28 16.17 0.07
N THR A 63 -1.55 16.33 -0.31
CA THR A 63 -2.36 17.49 0.06
C THR A 63 -3.16 17.22 1.32
N ILE A 64 -3.05 18.08 2.32
CA ILE A 64 -3.87 18.02 3.53
C ILE A 64 -4.65 19.32 3.66
N GLU A 65 -5.97 19.22 3.54
CA GLU A 65 -6.87 20.37 3.51
C GLU A 65 -6.92 21.12 4.84
N ASN A 66 -6.95 20.37 5.95
CA ASN A 66 -7.04 20.94 7.29
C ASN A 66 -6.32 20.05 8.31
N ILE A 67 -5.46 20.66 9.13
CA ILE A 67 -4.92 20.06 10.35
C ILE A 67 -5.19 21.01 11.51
N GLU A 68 -5.83 20.49 12.55
CA GLU A 68 -5.95 21.17 13.84
C GLU A 68 -4.98 20.58 14.84
N MET A 69 -4.11 21.42 15.42
CA MET A 69 -3.20 21.05 16.48
C MET A 69 -3.62 21.76 17.76
N HIS A 70 -3.92 20.97 18.78
CA HIS A 70 -4.30 21.44 20.11
C HIS A 70 -3.30 20.95 21.15
N ARG A 71 -2.77 21.87 21.96
CA ARG A 71 -1.98 21.55 23.15
C ARG A 71 -2.51 22.37 24.32
N GLY A 72 -3.25 21.69 25.20
CA GLY A 72 -3.94 22.34 26.31
C GLY A 72 -4.99 23.35 25.85
N GLN A 73 -5.27 24.33 26.69
CA GLN A 73 -6.17 25.44 26.34
C GLN A 73 -5.41 26.62 25.71
N GLU A 74 -4.11 26.68 25.98
CA GLU A 74 -3.20 27.76 25.67
C GLU A 74 -2.68 27.76 24.22
N PHE A 75 -2.68 26.61 23.55
CA PHE A 75 -2.17 26.50 22.17
C PHE A 75 -3.15 25.80 21.24
N ARG A 76 -3.60 26.55 20.24
CA ARG A 76 -4.40 26.05 19.11
C ARG A 76 -3.81 26.58 17.81
N ALA A 77 -3.58 25.70 16.86
CA ALA A 77 -3.12 26.05 15.53
C ALA A 77 -3.96 25.31 14.49
N THR A 78 -4.38 26.03 13.45
CA THR A 78 -5.06 25.47 12.30
C THR A 78 -4.21 25.72 11.07
N PHE A 79 -3.90 24.65 10.35
CA PHE A 79 -3.17 24.69 9.10
C PHE A 79 -4.12 24.30 7.98
N THR A 80 -4.09 25.03 6.87
CA THR A 80 -4.91 24.74 5.69
C THR A 80 -4.06 24.67 4.43
N ASN A 81 -4.51 23.90 3.44
CA ASN A 81 -3.85 23.75 2.14
C ASN A 81 -2.38 23.32 2.26
N LEU A 82 -2.06 22.39 3.16
CA LEU A 82 -0.71 21.91 3.34
C LEU A 82 -0.30 21.03 2.15
N LEU A 83 0.88 21.28 1.62
CA LEU A 83 1.53 20.46 0.61
C LEU A 83 2.75 19.77 1.23
N VAL A 84 2.68 18.46 1.37
CA VAL A 84 3.70 17.65 2.04
C VAL A 84 4.50 16.86 1.00
N SER A 85 5.83 16.89 1.12
CA SER A 85 6.79 16.10 0.32
C SER A 85 7.67 15.26 1.25
N GLY A 86 8.21 14.15 0.73
CA GLY A 86 8.96 13.16 1.50
C GLY A 86 8.25 11.82 1.79
N PRO A 87 6.91 11.70 1.91
CA PRO A 87 6.28 10.42 2.25
C PRO A 87 6.59 9.27 1.28
N SER A 88 6.87 9.53 -0.01
CA SER A 88 7.25 8.47 -0.95
C SER A 88 8.64 7.86 -0.68
N GLN A 89 9.46 8.52 0.13
CA GLN A 89 10.82 8.11 0.50
C GLN A 89 10.86 7.28 1.79
N PHE A 90 9.73 6.69 2.21
CA PHE A 90 9.67 5.85 3.40
C PHE A 90 10.72 4.72 3.37
N VAL A 91 11.18 4.31 4.55
CA VAL A 91 12.05 3.13 4.71
C VAL A 91 11.31 2.13 5.58
N VAL A 92 11.20 0.89 5.11
CA VAL A 92 10.59 -0.18 5.91
C VAL A 92 11.62 -0.69 6.92
N GLU A 93 11.57 -0.15 8.15
CA GLU A 93 12.48 -0.58 9.21
C GLU A 93 12.09 -1.92 9.84
N LYS A 94 10.79 -2.19 9.95
CA LYS A 94 10.29 -3.40 10.58
C LYS A 94 8.95 -3.82 9.98
N LEU A 95 8.89 -5.05 9.50
CA LEU A 95 7.66 -5.69 9.06
C LEU A 95 7.32 -6.85 10.01
N LYS A 96 6.08 -6.86 10.52
CA LYS A 96 5.53 -8.01 11.24
C LYS A 96 4.41 -8.61 10.38
N SER A 97 4.64 -9.79 9.84
CA SER A 97 3.57 -10.60 9.23
C SER A 97 3.13 -11.68 10.21
N ILE A 98 1.82 -11.84 10.37
CA ILE A 98 1.26 -13.00 11.07
C ILE A 98 1.26 -14.13 10.03
N ALA A 99 2.26 -15.01 10.11
CA ALA A 99 2.28 -16.28 9.40
C ALA A 99 1.47 -17.31 10.19
#